data_AF-A0AA37I2D1-F1
#
_entry.id   AF-A0AA37I2D1-F1
#
_cell.length_a   1.000
_cell.length_b   1.000
_cell.length_c   1.000
_cell.angle_alpha   90.00
_cell.angle_beta   90.00
_cell.angle_gamma   90.00
#
_symmetry.space_group_name_H-M   'P 1'
#
loop_
_entity.id
_entity.type
_entity.pdbx_description
1 polymer ?
#
loop_
_entity_poly.entity_id
_entity_poly.type
_entity_poly.pdbx_seq_one_letter_code
_entity_poly.pdbx_strand_id
1 'polypeptide(L)'
;MKRSILALVLILSASLSDAKVQHVCDEVFLQVSLTDPTEDQKPIKRSPVVIPSVSLEGHNLIFATSCDGCILRLLNEDGDVEYMVVITDETTSLTLPSYLSGEYELQIVRGCYCFYGYINL
;
A
#
# COMPACT_ATOMS: atom_id res chain seq x y z
N MET A 1 -54.18 0.11 -37.94
CA MET A 1 -53.31 -1.07 -37.76
C MET A 1 -51.90 -0.53 -37.48
N LYS A 2 -51.44 -0.07 -36.31
CA LYS A 2 -51.55 -0.39 -34.88
C LYS A 2 -51.20 -1.85 -34.55
N ARG A 3 -50.04 -2.04 -33.90
CA ARG A 3 -49.36 -3.27 -33.42
C ARG A 3 -48.22 -3.71 -34.34
N SER A 4 -46.99 -3.28 -34.05
CA SER A 4 -45.77 -4.07 -34.32
C SER A 4 -44.43 -3.46 -33.85
N ILE A 5 -44.38 -2.27 -33.24
CA ILE A 5 -43.08 -1.63 -32.92
C ILE A 5 -42.59 -1.92 -31.48
N LEU A 6 -43.36 -2.60 -30.64
CA LEU A 6 -43.08 -2.69 -29.19
C LEU A 6 -42.11 -3.78 -28.73
N ALA A 7 -41.52 -4.57 -29.63
CA ALA A 7 -40.72 -5.75 -29.23
C ALA A 7 -39.19 -5.55 -29.24
N LEU A 8 -38.66 -4.44 -29.77
CA LEU A 8 -37.20 -4.29 -29.96
C LEU A 8 -36.48 -3.56 -28.81
N VAL A 9 -37.22 -2.97 -27.85
CA VAL A 9 -36.61 -2.16 -26.77
C VAL A 9 -36.37 -2.96 -25.48
N LEU A 10 -36.86 -4.21 -25.39
CA LEU A 10 -36.80 -5.02 -24.17
C LEU A 10 -35.57 -5.95 -24.04
N ILE A 11 -34.65 -5.95 -25.01
CA ILE A 11 -33.49 -6.86 -24.99
C ILE A 11 -32.18 -6.12 -24.61
N LEU A 12 -32.22 -4.81 -24.37
CA LEU A 12 -31.04 -4.01 -24.04
C LEU A 12 -30.78 -3.83 -22.53
N SER A 13 -31.33 -4.69 -21.68
CA SER A 13 -31.24 -4.57 -20.21
C SER A 13 -30.74 -5.84 -19.51
N ALA A 14 -29.74 -6.53 -20.10
CA ALA A 14 -29.14 -7.70 -19.46
C ALA A 14 -27.66 -7.86 -19.84
N SER A 15 -26.85 -6.86 -19.52
CA SER A 15 -25.41 -7.08 -19.32
C SER A 15 -24.82 -5.96 -18.47
N LEU A 16 -25.31 -5.82 -17.22
CA LEU A 16 -24.38 -5.48 -16.15
C LEU A 16 -23.65 -6.78 -15.82
N SER A 17 -22.58 -7.06 -16.56
CA SER A 17 -21.55 -7.94 -16.05
C SER A 17 -21.03 -7.24 -14.80
N ASP A 18 -21.39 -7.77 -13.63
CA ASP A 18 -20.65 -7.50 -12.41
C ASP A 18 -19.25 -8.08 -12.64
N ALA A 19 -18.39 -7.27 -13.24
CA ALA A 19 -16.99 -7.59 -13.38
C ALA A 19 -16.50 -7.67 -11.94
N LYS A 20 -16.41 -8.89 -11.42
CA LYS A 20 -15.73 -9.17 -10.18
C LYS A 20 -14.29 -8.73 -10.42
N VAL A 21 -13.99 -7.46 -10.09
CA VAL A 21 -12.65 -6.92 -10.14
C VAL A 21 -11.88 -7.78 -9.17
N GLN A 22 -11.13 -8.73 -9.70
CA GLN A 22 -10.19 -9.50 -8.94
C GLN A 22 -9.08 -8.51 -8.63
N HIS A 23 -9.23 -7.82 -7.52
CA HIS A 23 -8.20 -6.92 -7.02
C HIS A 23 -6.95 -7.76 -6.81
N VAL A 24 -5.95 -7.51 -7.64
CA VAL A 24 -4.64 -8.10 -7.51
C VAL A 24 -3.99 -7.39 -6.32
N CYS A 25 -3.77 -8.11 -5.23
CA CYS A 25 -2.91 -7.62 -4.16
C CYS A 25 -1.47 -7.83 -4.60
N ASP A 26 -0.78 -6.74 -4.91
CA ASP A 26 0.63 -6.79 -5.25
C ASP A 26 1.48 -6.80 -3.98
N GLU A 27 2.36 -7.78 -3.82
CA GLU A 27 3.30 -7.82 -2.71
C GLU A 27 4.36 -6.73 -2.88
N VAL A 28 4.58 -5.94 -1.83
CA VAL A 28 5.60 -4.89 -1.82
C VAL A 28 6.90 -5.50 -1.30
N PHE A 29 7.89 -5.64 -2.17
CA PHE A 29 9.22 -6.13 -1.80
C PHE A 29 9.98 -5.06 -1.01
N LEU A 30 10.12 -5.27 0.30
CA LEU A 30 10.86 -4.38 1.18
C LEU A 30 12.30 -4.83 1.41
N GLN A 31 13.21 -3.88 1.33
CA GLN A 31 14.59 -3.96 1.79
C GLN A 31 14.71 -3.35 3.18
N VAL A 32 15.87 -3.51 3.84
CA VAL A 32 16.12 -2.93 5.17
C VAL A 32 17.45 -2.20 5.23
N SER A 33 17.46 -1.03 5.87
CA SER A 33 18.65 -0.24 6.18
C SER A 33 18.58 0.29 7.63
N LEU A 34 19.71 0.80 8.11
CA LEU A 34 19.76 1.57 9.37
C LEU A 34 19.54 3.05 9.04
N THR A 35 18.70 3.74 9.82
CA THR A 35 18.41 5.17 9.63
C THR A 35 19.58 6.08 9.97
N ASP A 36 20.47 5.65 10.85
CA ASP A 36 21.75 6.30 11.13
C ASP A 36 22.84 5.24 11.34
N PRO A 37 23.75 5.05 10.37
CA PRO A 37 24.86 4.09 10.48
C PRO A 37 26.03 4.61 11.34
N THR A 38 25.99 5.87 11.77
CA THR A 38 27.12 6.59 12.39
C THR A 38 27.08 6.61 13.92
N GLU A 39 25.97 6.21 14.54
CA GLU A 39 25.98 5.97 15.98
C GLU A 39 26.84 4.72 16.26
N ASP A 40 27.91 4.91 17.04
CA ASP A 40 28.73 3.86 17.66
C ASP A 40 27.87 3.01 18.61
N GLN A 41 26.93 2.24 18.05
CA GLN A 41 26.18 1.26 18.80
C GLN A 41 27.14 0.12 19.11
N LYS A 42 27.58 0.06 20.37
CA LYS A 42 28.29 -1.13 20.91
C LYS A 42 27.56 -2.38 20.40
N PRO A 43 28.27 -3.42 19.94
CA PRO A 43 27.64 -4.62 19.42
C PRO A 43 26.72 -5.25 20.47
N ILE A 44 25.43 -4.93 20.41
CA ILE A 44 24.41 -5.60 21.19
C ILE A 44 24.03 -6.82 20.37
N LYS A 45 24.07 -8.01 20.98
CA LYS A 45 23.52 -9.22 20.36
C LYS A 45 22.01 -9.02 20.19
N ARG A 46 21.59 -8.56 19.01
CA ARG A 46 20.18 -8.46 18.62
C ARG A 46 19.84 -9.66 17.76
N SER A 47 18.62 -10.17 17.89
CA SER A 47 18.06 -11.07 16.89
C SER A 47 18.01 -10.34 15.54
N PRO A 48 18.11 -11.07 14.41
CA PRO A 48 17.84 -10.48 13.10
C PRO A 48 16.52 -9.73 13.10
N VAL A 49 16.49 -8.56 12.45
CA VAL A 49 15.26 -7.81 12.27
C VAL A 49 14.37 -8.54 11.26
N VAL A 50 13.07 -8.64 11.54
CA VAL A 50 12.09 -9.21 10.62
C VAL A 50 11.56 -8.09 9.74
N ILE A 51 11.64 -8.27 8.42
CA ILE A 51 11.09 -7.34 7.44
C ILE A 51 9.57 -7.47 7.45
N PRO A 52 8.81 -6.36 7.55
CA PRO A 52 7.36 -6.40 7.45
C PRO A 52 6.88 -6.93 6.10
N SER A 53 5.79 -7.70 6.11
CA SER A 53 5.09 -8.10 4.88
C SER A 53 3.94 -7.13 4.62
N VAL A 54 3.99 -6.48 3.46
CA VAL A 54 3.05 -5.45 3.03
C VAL A 54 2.57 -5.78 1.62
N SER A 55 1.27 -5.64 1.39
CA SER A 55 0.69 -5.73 0.05
C SER A 55 -0.07 -4.44 -0.26
N LEU A 56 -0.19 -4.14 -1.55
CA LEU A 56 -0.91 -2.98 -2.06
C LEU A 56 -2.12 -3.43 -2.88
N GLU A 57 -3.28 -2.85 -2.58
CA GLU A 57 -4.53 -3.04 -3.30
C GLU A 57 -5.15 -1.67 -3.62
N GLY A 58 -4.85 -1.15 -4.82
CA GLY A 58 -5.17 0.24 -5.16
C GLY A 58 -4.47 1.21 -4.20
N HIS A 59 -5.22 2.03 -3.46
CA HIS A 59 -4.68 2.91 -2.42
C HIS A 59 -4.63 2.28 -1.03
N ASN A 60 -4.94 0.98 -0.89
CA ASN A 60 -4.94 0.32 0.42
C ASN A 60 -3.65 -0.49 0.62
N LEU A 61 -2.89 -0.11 1.63
CA LEU A 61 -1.81 -0.94 2.16
C LEU A 61 -2.38 -1.96 3.13
N ILE A 62 -1.99 -3.22 2.98
CA ILE A 62 -2.41 -4.34 3.83
C ILE A 62 -1.18 -4.90 4.52
N PHE A 63 -1.20 -4.95 5.85
CA PHE A 63 -0.09 -5.41 6.67
C PHE A 63 -0.33 -6.86 7.10
N ALA A 64 0.37 -7.81 6.48
CA ALA A 64 0.30 -9.23 6.88
C ALA A 64 1.05 -9.50 8.19
N THR A 65 1.96 -8.60 8.57
CA THR A 65 2.66 -8.58 9.86
C THR A 65 2.45 -7.24 10.55
N SER A 66 2.29 -7.23 11.87
CA SER A 66 2.08 -6.01 12.66
C SER A 66 3.22 -4.99 12.45
N CYS A 67 2.80 -3.77 12.09
CA CYS A 67 3.64 -2.58 11.93
C CYS A 67 3.35 -1.51 13.00
N ASP A 68 2.85 -1.95 14.16
CA ASP A 68 2.41 -1.07 15.24
C ASP A 68 3.57 -0.20 15.73
N GLY A 69 3.27 1.08 15.96
CA GLY A 69 4.21 2.10 16.41
C GLY A 69 5.23 2.55 15.34
N CYS A 70 5.11 2.09 14.10
CA CYS A 70 5.99 2.53 13.00
C CYS A 70 5.53 3.87 12.42
N ILE A 71 6.47 4.59 11.80
CA ILE A 71 6.15 5.74 10.94
C ILE A 71 6.19 5.27 9.50
N LEU A 72 5.09 5.43 8.78
CA LEU A 72 5.04 5.24 7.33
C LEU A 72 5.27 6.57 6.62
N ARG A 73 6.08 6.57 5.57
CA ARG A 73 6.35 7.72 4.70
C ARG A 73 6.28 7.29 3.24
N LEU A 74 5.79 8.19 2.39
CA LEU A 74 5.91 8.07 0.94
C LEU A 74 6.77 9.24 0.44
N LEU A 75 7.85 8.90 -0.26
CA LEU A 75 8.77 9.86 -0.86
C LEU A 75 8.55 9.85 -2.37
N ASN A 76 8.52 11.04 -2.98
CA ASN A 76 8.44 11.20 -4.43
C ASN A 76 9.81 11.02 -5.11
N GLU A 77 9.87 11.23 -6.43
CA GLU A 77 11.10 11.08 -7.23
C GLU A 77 12.25 11.99 -6.80
N ASP A 78 11.94 13.15 -6.23
CA ASP A 78 12.93 14.11 -5.71
C ASP A 78 13.42 13.72 -4.30
N GLY A 79 12.82 12.70 -3.68
CA GLY A 79 13.09 12.27 -2.31
C GLY A 79 12.35 13.08 -1.24
N ASP A 80 11.40 13.94 -1.63
CA ASP A 80 10.58 14.72 -0.70
C ASP A 80 9.44 13.87 -0.14
N VAL A 81 9.16 14.04 1.16
CA VAL A 81 8.08 13.31 1.84
C VAL A 81 6.73 13.95 1.49
N GLU A 82 5.94 13.28 0.64
CA GLU A 82 4.59 13.75 0.26
C GLU A 82 3.49 13.27 1.20
N TYR A 83 3.71 12.14 1.88
CA TYR A 83 2.78 11.60 2.86
C TYR A 83 3.52 10.97 4.04
N MET A 84 2.99 11.18 5.24
CA MET A 84 3.52 10.58 6.46
C MET A 84 2.40 10.31 7.45
N VAL A 85 2.43 9.14 8.08
CA VAL A 85 1.49 8.76 9.14
C VAL A 85 2.13 7.82 10.15
N VAL A 86 1.62 7.84 11.38
CA VAL A 86 1.98 6.85 12.40
C VAL A 86 1.02 5.68 12.29
N ILE A 87 1.54 4.46 12.17
CA ILE A 87 0.76 3.23 12.22
C ILE A 87 0.46 2.93 13.70
N THR A 88 -0.79 3.03 14.09
CA THR A 88 -1.24 2.76 15.46
C THR A 88 -1.37 1.26 15.71
N ASP A 89 -1.51 0.89 16.98
CA ASP A 89 -1.69 -0.49 17.40
C ASP A 89 -2.87 -1.16 16.68
N GLU A 90 -2.72 -2.45 16.38
CA GLU A 90 -3.73 -3.28 15.71
C GLU A 90 -4.11 -2.84 14.28
N THR A 91 -3.33 -1.96 13.65
CA THR A 91 -3.57 -1.53 12.26
C THR A 91 -3.23 -2.65 11.28
N THR A 92 -4.25 -3.29 10.70
CA THR A 92 -4.09 -4.33 9.67
C THR A 92 -4.08 -3.77 8.25
N SER A 93 -4.59 -2.56 8.05
CA SER A 93 -4.63 -1.89 6.75
C SER A 93 -4.62 -0.38 6.90
N LEU A 94 -4.06 0.32 5.91
CA LEU A 94 -4.02 1.78 5.84
C LEU A 94 -4.44 2.23 4.43
N THR A 95 -5.46 3.08 4.35
CA THR A 95 -5.85 3.73 3.10
C THR A 95 -5.01 4.99 2.88
N LEU A 96 -4.25 5.00 1.80
CA LEU A 96 -3.49 6.15 1.35
C LEU A 96 -4.42 7.20 0.72
N PRO A 97 -4.09 8.50 0.83
CA PRO A 97 -4.88 9.55 0.21
C PRO A 97 -5.02 9.38 -1.30
N SER A 98 -6.25 9.55 -1.82
CA SER A 98 -6.57 9.35 -3.24
C SER A 98 -5.98 10.40 -4.19
N TYR A 99 -5.36 11.45 -3.68
CA TYR A 99 -4.67 12.46 -4.50
C TYR A 99 -3.24 12.02 -4.87
N LEU A 100 -2.71 10.98 -4.22
CA LEU A 100 -1.41 10.41 -4.54
C LEU A 100 -1.52 9.54 -5.79
N SER A 101 -0.57 9.69 -6.70
CA SER A 101 -0.53 8.95 -7.97
C SER A 101 0.89 8.88 -8.51
N GLY A 102 1.24 7.76 -9.15
CA GLY A 102 2.57 7.51 -9.72
C GLY A 102 3.47 6.71 -8.79
N GLU A 103 4.77 6.77 -9.06
CA GLU A 103 5.78 5.99 -8.36
C GLU A 103 6.22 6.67 -7.06
N TYR A 104 6.29 5.89 -5.98
CA TYR A 104 6.73 6.36 -4.67
C TYR A 104 7.70 5.36 -4.05
N GLU A 105 8.67 5.87 -3.29
CA GLU A 105 9.38 5.07 -2.31
C GLU A 105 8.55 5.02 -1.02
N LEU A 106 8.08 3.82 -0.67
CA LEU A 106 7.43 3.54 0.59
C LEU A 106 8.50 3.23 1.65
N GLN A 107 8.48 3.97 2.76
CA GLN A 107 9.34 3.73 3.91
C GLN A 107 8.50 3.42 5.17
N ILE A 108 8.88 2.38 5.90
CA ILE A 108 8.36 2.06 7.23
C ILE A 108 9.54 2.15 8.22
N VAL A 109 9.49 3.14 9.09
CA VAL A 109 10.55 3.42 10.07
C VAL A 109 10.15 2.84 11.42
N ARG A 110 10.99 1.93 11.94
CA ARG A 110 10.83 1.27 13.26
C ARG A 110 12.12 1.38 14.06
N GLY A 111 12.16 2.31 15.02
CA GLY A 111 13.37 2.58 15.79
C GLY A 111 14.51 3.03 14.88
N CYS A 112 15.62 2.27 14.87
CA CYS A 112 16.78 2.53 14.02
C CYS A 112 16.74 1.83 12.65
N TYR A 113 15.65 1.14 12.31
CA TYR A 113 15.49 0.45 11.03
C TYR A 113 14.57 1.23 10.11
N CYS A 114 14.96 1.32 8.84
CA CYS A 114 14.10 1.75 7.74
C CYS A 114 13.86 0.55 6.83
N PHE A 115 12.60 0.14 6.70
CA PHE A 115 12.20 -0.82 5.66
C PHE A 115 11.67 -0.04 4.47
N TYR A 116 12.19 -0.29 3.29
CA TYR A 116 11.85 0.53 2.12
C TYR A 116 11.67 -0.30 0.86
N GLY A 117 10.79 0.15 -0.02
CA GLY A 117 10.50 -0.45 -1.30
C GLY A 117 9.73 0.52 -2.19
N TYR A 118 9.41 0.10 -3.40
CA TYR A 118 8.75 0.95 -4.37
C TYR A 118 7.32 0.48 -4.61
N ILE A 119 6.40 1.45 -4.67
CA ILE A 119 5.00 1.24 -5.00
C ILE A 119 4.58 2.16 -6.14
N ASN A 120 3.52 1.78 -6.86
CA ASN A 120 2.89 2.60 -7.87
C ASN A 120 1.39 2.73 -7.54
N LEU A 121 0.87 3.96 -7.55
CA LEU A 121 -0.49 4.32 -7.13
C LEU A 121 -1.30 4.96 -8.26
#